data_AF-A0A7V9L7W1-F1
#
_entry.id   AF-A0A7V9L7W1-F1
#
_cell.length_a   1.000
_cell.length_b   1.000
_cell.length_c   1.000
_cell.angle_alpha   90.00
_cell.angle_beta   90.00
_cell.angle_gamma   90.00
#
_symmetry.space_group_name_H-M   'P 1'
#
loop_
_entity.id
_entity.type
_entity.pdbx_description
1 polymer ?
#
loop_
_entity_poly.entity_id
_entity_poly.type
_entity_poly.pdbx_seq_one_letter_code
_entity_poly.pdbx_strand_id
1 'polypeptide(L)'
;MGRFFRTCVLSLIACGACGESEDFPDNPDLPDSGPFPDTTPPTDGGDGGSPTDGMDGEPPVITIVNPLAGDILNGSIQIEATVTDDSQPVTVGATMGGLTITMVRVGSTETFRGTFDTAPLAGFVGPTIIVRASDNGGLTSEVGIQVVLDNEGPISSLDPPQVRTQRIAGGGFECSREFDPLGSDAPDDGQVVAQLFELRGRVHDLSNTGTLDPQNSLVIPKAGTKTAQVYVFDDATKPLVVDTDGDGECDEINPDIVPATVPMAANEAAVVDLVAIDPAGSGFFPSETFGGFNSGSCTSGTDTESPDPVCFGESATIVIQDLDGAPEIFGLPAVSDFNCMGFAFDARAQNISDGFACVALRVTDNLGNVRVSEPLRICIDSNLSGGDCNGTALGGIVAAGSRPNCTGTVTGGTVTTTACTPRRFFSGVANEFELISE
;
A
#
# COMPACT_ATOMS: atom_id res chain seq x y z
N MET A 1 0.02 -38.79 3.68
CA MET A 1 -0.26 -38.66 5.12
C MET A 1 -0.64 -37.21 5.36
N GLY A 2 -1.95 -36.96 5.49
CA GLY A 2 -2.52 -35.62 5.50
C GLY A 2 -2.30 -34.89 6.82
N ARG A 3 -2.09 -33.58 6.74
CA ARG A 3 -2.13 -32.66 7.87
C ARG A 3 -3.33 -31.74 7.70
N PHE A 4 -4.17 -31.74 8.73
CA PHE A 4 -5.35 -30.91 8.90
C PHE A 4 -4.95 -29.44 9.04
N PHE A 5 -5.51 -28.57 8.20
CA PHE A 5 -5.66 -27.15 8.50
C PHE A 5 -6.86 -26.99 9.45
N ARG A 6 -6.62 -26.40 10.63
CA ARG A 6 -7.68 -25.90 11.51
C ARG A 6 -7.82 -24.40 11.28
N THR A 7 -8.92 -24.01 10.66
CA THR A 7 -9.43 -22.64 10.63
C THR A 7 -9.92 -22.27 12.04
N CYS A 8 -9.30 -21.27 12.66
CA CYS A 8 -9.89 -20.59 13.82
C CYS A 8 -10.89 -19.57 13.30
N VAL A 9 -12.19 -19.87 13.46
CA VAL A 9 -13.26 -18.87 13.36
C VAL A 9 -13.43 -18.26 14.73
N LEU A 10 -13.04 -17.00 14.88
CA LEU A 10 -13.33 -16.20 16.06
C LEU A 10 -14.82 -15.81 15.98
N SER A 11 -15.62 -16.33 16.90
CA SER A 11 -17.05 -16.06 17.02
C SER A 11 -17.35 -15.74 18.48
N LEU A 12 -17.62 -14.47 18.82
CA LEU A 12 -18.31 -14.08 20.05
C LEU A 12 -18.62 -12.58 20.09
N ILE A 13 -19.86 -12.20 19.78
CA ILE A 13 -20.64 -11.25 20.59
C ILE A 13 -22.08 -11.78 20.64
N ALA A 14 -22.44 -12.33 21.80
CA ALA A 14 -23.81 -12.71 22.12
C ALA A 14 -24.56 -11.48 22.66
N CYS A 15 -25.58 -11.03 21.94
CA CYS A 15 -26.58 -10.12 22.49
C CYS A 15 -27.76 -10.95 22.97
N GLY A 16 -28.00 -10.90 24.28
CA GLY A 16 -29.09 -11.61 24.94
C GLY A 16 -30.43 -10.90 24.81
N ALA A 17 -31.48 -11.73 24.88
CA ALA A 17 -32.87 -11.40 25.17
C ALA A 17 -33.66 -10.64 24.08
N CYS A 18 -34.38 -11.41 23.26
CA CYS A 18 -35.72 -11.01 22.81
C CYS A 18 -36.71 -12.10 23.22
N GLY A 19 -37.72 -11.66 23.98
CA GLY A 19 -38.77 -12.47 24.54
C GLY A 19 -39.80 -12.91 23.51
N GLU A 20 -40.61 -13.86 23.96
CA GLU A 20 -41.71 -14.52 23.26
C GLU A 20 -42.92 -13.59 23.02
N SER A 21 -43.79 -14.08 22.12
CA SER A 21 -45.19 -13.70 21.89
C SER A 21 -45.48 -12.38 21.16
N GLU A 22 -46.16 -12.44 20.02
CA GLU A 22 -47.63 -12.41 19.97
C GLU A 22 -48.15 -12.90 18.60
N ASP A 23 -49.29 -13.58 18.66
CA ASP A 23 -50.11 -14.08 17.56
C ASP A 23 -50.51 -12.98 16.56
N PHE A 24 -50.40 -13.27 15.25
CA PHE A 24 -51.11 -12.52 14.23
C PHE A 24 -52.34 -13.31 13.77
N PRO A 25 -53.54 -12.70 13.77
CA PRO A 25 -54.78 -13.40 13.44
C PRO A 25 -54.92 -13.61 11.93
N ASP A 26 -55.44 -14.79 11.59
CA ASP A 26 -56.03 -15.12 10.30
C ASP A 26 -57.03 -14.02 9.88
N ASN A 27 -56.82 -13.46 8.69
CA ASN A 27 -57.76 -12.55 8.04
C ASN A 27 -58.65 -13.36 7.08
N PRO A 28 -59.95 -13.52 7.34
CA PRO A 28 -60.88 -14.15 6.41
C PRO A 28 -61.50 -13.09 5.46
N ASP A 29 -62.04 -13.60 4.36
CA ASP A 29 -63.04 -12.97 3.48
C ASP A 29 -62.55 -11.95 2.43
N LEU A 30 -62.35 -12.46 1.20
CA LEU A 30 -62.70 -11.71 -0.01
C LEU A 30 -63.73 -12.49 -0.85
N PRO A 31 -64.75 -11.80 -1.40
CA PRO A 31 -65.94 -12.43 -1.95
C PRO A 31 -65.77 -13.01 -3.35
N ASP A 32 -66.45 -14.14 -3.52
CA ASP A 32 -66.84 -14.85 -4.74
C ASP A 32 -67.30 -13.92 -5.87
N SER A 33 -66.65 -14.03 -7.03
CA SER A 33 -67.06 -13.42 -8.28
C SER A 33 -67.32 -14.50 -9.34
N GLY A 34 -68.60 -14.88 -9.43
CA GLY A 34 -69.42 -15.10 -10.62
C GLY A 34 -68.84 -15.83 -11.87
N PRO A 35 -69.62 -16.72 -12.51
CA PRO A 35 -69.20 -17.41 -13.72
C PRO A 35 -69.26 -16.46 -14.93
N PHE A 36 -68.14 -16.25 -15.59
CA PHE A 36 -68.12 -15.62 -16.92
C PHE A 36 -68.47 -16.66 -18.00
N PRO A 37 -69.33 -16.29 -18.97
CA PRO A 37 -69.80 -17.20 -20.00
C PRO A 37 -68.72 -17.45 -21.07
N ASP A 38 -68.57 -18.73 -21.38
CA ASP A 38 -67.94 -19.25 -22.59
C ASP A 38 -68.59 -18.61 -23.83
N THR A 39 -67.80 -17.80 -24.52
CA THR A 39 -68.11 -17.31 -25.86
C THR A 39 -66.90 -17.53 -26.74
N THR A 40 -66.84 -18.71 -27.35
CA THR A 40 -66.06 -18.95 -28.55
C THR A 40 -66.58 -18.06 -29.69
N PRO A 41 -65.71 -17.29 -30.37
CA PRO A 41 -66.00 -16.76 -31.69
C PRO A 41 -65.15 -17.50 -32.75
N PRO A 42 -65.57 -17.39 -34.02
CA PRO A 42 -65.37 -18.42 -35.03
C PRO A 42 -63.96 -18.43 -35.62
N THR A 43 -63.60 -19.61 -36.12
CA THR A 43 -62.57 -19.80 -37.13
C THR A 43 -62.87 -18.93 -38.34
N ASP A 44 -62.10 -17.85 -38.53
CA ASP A 44 -61.99 -17.15 -39.79
C ASP A 44 -60.57 -17.36 -40.34
N GLY A 45 -60.51 -18.01 -41.49
CA GLY A 45 -59.30 -18.15 -42.28
C GLY A 45 -59.09 -16.85 -43.03
N GLY A 46 -58.15 -16.05 -42.56
CA GLY A 46 -57.76 -14.79 -43.18
C GLY A 46 -56.24 -14.72 -43.31
N ASP A 47 -55.78 -15.09 -44.49
CA ASP A 47 -54.45 -14.84 -45.02
C ASP A 47 -54.03 -13.37 -44.77
N GLY A 48 -53.00 -13.20 -43.96
CA GLY A 48 -52.51 -11.92 -43.51
C GLY A 48 -51.20 -12.16 -42.80
N GLY A 49 -50.15 -12.47 -43.59
CA GLY A 49 -48.77 -12.41 -43.13
C GLY A 49 -48.50 -11.03 -42.58
N SER A 50 -48.77 -10.84 -41.29
CA SER A 50 -48.19 -9.76 -40.51
C SER A 50 -46.69 -9.89 -40.73
N PRO A 51 -45.99 -8.85 -41.19
CA PRO A 51 -44.57 -8.82 -40.96
C PRO A 51 -44.48 -8.87 -39.43
N THR A 52 -44.12 -10.02 -38.86
CA THR A 52 -43.39 -10.01 -37.61
C THR A 52 -42.11 -9.28 -37.96
N ASP A 53 -42.20 -7.96 -37.95
CA ASP A 53 -41.04 -7.10 -37.92
C ASP A 53 -40.22 -7.68 -36.77
N GLY A 54 -39.09 -8.30 -37.11
CA GLY A 54 -38.23 -9.01 -36.18
C GLY A 54 -37.53 -8.01 -35.27
N MET A 55 -38.31 -7.16 -34.61
CA MET A 55 -37.85 -6.30 -33.53
C MET A 55 -37.49 -7.22 -32.38
N ASP A 56 -36.19 -7.27 -32.12
CA ASP A 56 -35.69 -7.80 -30.86
C ASP A 56 -36.35 -7.05 -29.70
N GLY A 57 -36.88 -7.82 -28.76
CA GLY A 57 -37.55 -7.31 -27.58
C GLY A 57 -36.71 -7.47 -26.31
N GLU A 58 -35.55 -8.12 -26.40
CA GLU A 58 -34.69 -8.42 -25.27
C GLU A 58 -33.47 -7.46 -25.26
N PRO A 59 -33.08 -6.93 -24.10
CA PRO A 59 -31.86 -6.14 -23.98
C PRO A 59 -30.61 -7.04 -24.02
N PRO A 60 -29.42 -6.48 -24.29
CA PRO A 60 -28.18 -7.25 -24.28
C PRO A 60 -27.92 -7.93 -22.94
N VAL A 61 -27.33 -9.12 -22.95
CA VAL A 61 -26.88 -9.80 -21.72
C VAL A 61 -25.39 -9.55 -21.52
N ILE A 62 -25.04 -8.97 -20.38
CA ILE A 62 -23.66 -8.58 -20.04
C ILE A 62 -23.10 -9.53 -18.97
N THR A 63 -21.84 -9.93 -19.12
CA THR A 63 -21.05 -10.54 -18.04
C THR A 63 -19.66 -9.92 -18.03
N ILE A 64 -19.27 -9.34 -16.89
CA ILE A 64 -17.92 -8.80 -16.71
C ILE A 64 -16.98 -9.98 -16.43
N VAL A 65 -15.91 -10.08 -17.23
CA VAL A 65 -14.93 -11.17 -17.17
C VAL A 65 -13.69 -10.74 -16.40
N ASN A 66 -13.24 -9.50 -16.61
CA ASN A 66 -12.10 -8.92 -15.91
C ASN A 66 -12.30 -7.41 -15.74
N PRO A 67 -11.97 -6.82 -14.58
CA PRO A 67 -11.59 -7.48 -13.33
C PRO A 67 -12.75 -8.25 -12.68
N LEU A 68 -12.47 -9.02 -11.64
CA LEU A 68 -13.47 -9.66 -10.78
C LEU A 68 -13.88 -8.74 -9.63
N ALA A 69 -15.05 -9.02 -9.04
CA ALA A 69 -15.49 -8.29 -7.86
C ALA A 69 -14.52 -8.50 -6.68
N GLY A 70 -14.07 -7.40 -6.09
CA GLY A 70 -13.11 -7.39 -4.98
C GLY A 70 -11.65 -7.34 -5.39
N ASP A 71 -11.32 -7.37 -6.69
CA ASP A 71 -9.93 -7.20 -7.15
C ASP A 71 -9.39 -5.83 -6.73
N ILE A 72 -8.10 -5.80 -6.34
CA ILE A 72 -7.34 -4.58 -6.07
C ILE A 72 -6.62 -4.17 -7.36
N LEU A 73 -6.77 -2.91 -7.76
CA LEU A 73 -6.38 -2.40 -9.07
C LEU A 73 -5.58 -1.11 -8.96
N ASN A 74 -4.66 -0.90 -9.91
CA ASN A 74 -3.89 0.34 -10.07
C ASN A 74 -3.58 0.65 -11.54
N GLY A 75 -3.11 1.87 -11.79
CA GLY A 75 -2.63 2.33 -13.09
C GLY A 75 -3.61 2.09 -14.25
N SER A 76 -3.07 1.56 -15.36
CA SER A 76 -3.85 1.30 -16.57
C SER A 76 -4.38 -0.14 -16.57
N ILE A 77 -5.68 -0.30 -16.29
CA ILE A 77 -6.36 -1.60 -16.26
C ILE A 77 -7.07 -1.91 -17.58
N GLN A 78 -7.27 -3.19 -17.87
CA GLN A 78 -8.12 -3.66 -18.96
C GLN A 78 -9.44 -4.21 -18.41
N ILE A 79 -10.54 -3.57 -18.79
CA ILE A 79 -11.90 -4.05 -18.52
C ILE A 79 -12.31 -4.95 -19.70
N GLU A 80 -12.72 -6.17 -19.40
CA GLU A 80 -13.23 -7.16 -20.35
C GLU A 80 -14.64 -7.61 -19.96
N ALA A 81 -15.55 -7.63 -20.93
CA ALA A 81 -16.90 -8.14 -20.76
C ALA A 81 -17.33 -8.95 -21.97
N THR A 82 -18.15 -9.98 -21.74
CA THR A 82 -18.91 -10.65 -22.80
C THR A 82 -20.31 -10.06 -22.87
N VAL A 83 -20.73 -9.68 -24.08
CA VAL A 83 -22.05 -9.08 -24.33
C VAL A 83 -22.72 -9.82 -25.47
N THR A 84 -23.78 -10.58 -25.16
CA THR A 84 -24.55 -11.36 -26.14
C THR A 84 -25.89 -10.70 -26.40
N ASP A 85 -26.29 -10.60 -27.66
CA ASP A 85 -27.54 -9.98 -28.07
C ASP A 85 -27.91 -10.43 -29.50
N ASP A 86 -29.20 -10.62 -29.76
CA ASP A 86 -29.71 -11.07 -31.06
C ASP A 86 -29.85 -9.90 -32.06
N SER A 87 -29.85 -8.65 -31.58
CA SER A 87 -29.90 -7.36 -32.29
C SER A 87 -28.52 -6.71 -32.41
N GLN A 88 -27.84 -7.00 -33.52
CA GLN A 88 -26.55 -6.39 -33.85
C GLN A 88 -26.72 -5.13 -34.73
N PRO A 89 -25.84 -4.10 -34.61
CA PRO A 89 -24.66 -4.04 -33.73
C PRO A 89 -24.96 -3.56 -32.30
N VAL A 90 -24.18 -4.06 -31.33
CA VAL A 90 -24.18 -3.59 -29.94
C VAL A 90 -23.07 -2.57 -29.69
N THR A 91 -23.39 -1.51 -28.95
CA THR A 91 -22.44 -0.53 -28.41
C THR A 91 -22.20 -0.79 -26.93
N VAL A 92 -20.93 -0.77 -26.49
CA VAL A 92 -20.55 -1.09 -25.11
C VAL A 92 -19.64 -0.03 -24.54
N GLY A 93 -19.91 0.41 -23.31
CA GLY A 93 -19.07 1.33 -22.56
C GLY A 93 -18.92 0.88 -21.11
N ALA A 94 -17.82 1.28 -20.48
CA ALA A 94 -17.58 1.07 -19.06
C ALA A 94 -17.46 2.42 -18.34
N THR A 95 -17.99 2.52 -17.13
CA THR A 95 -17.88 3.71 -16.28
C THR A 95 -17.34 3.33 -14.91
N MET A 96 -16.40 4.13 -14.38
CA MET A 96 -15.87 3.98 -13.02
C MET A 96 -15.57 5.39 -12.47
N GLY A 97 -16.03 5.69 -11.25
CA GLY A 97 -15.80 7.01 -10.63
C GLY A 97 -16.35 8.20 -11.43
N GLY A 98 -17.36 7.98 -12.27
CA GLY A 98 -17.92 9.01 -13.18
C GLY A 98 -17.15 9.22 -14.48
N LEU A 99 -16.05 8.50 -14.70
CA LEU A 99 -15.30 8.50 -15.95
C LEU A 99 -15.77 7.35 -16.83
N THR A 100 -16.04 7.62 -18.11
CA THR A 100 -16.55 6.64 -19.06
C THR A 100 -15.54 6.38 -20.18
N ILE A 101 -15.35 5.11 -20.52
CA ILE A 101 -14.59 4.66 -21.68
C ILE A 101 -15.50 3.89 -22.66
N THR A 102 -15.17 3.96 -23.94
CA THR A 102 -15.77 3.08 -24.95
C THR A 102 -15.02 1.75 -24.96
N MET A 103 -15.76 0.64 -25.02
CA MET A 103 -15.18 -0.69 -25.18
C MET A 103 -15.28 -1.13 -26.63
N VAL A 104 -14.22 -1.78 -27.13
CA VAL A 104 -14.14 -2.27 -28.51
C VAL A 104 -14.32 -3.78 -28.54
N ARG A 105 -15.11 -4.25 -29.50
CA ARG A 105 -15.25 -5.68 -29.79
C ARG A 105 -13.90 -6.24 -30.26
N VAL A 106 -13.48 -7.37 -29.70
CA VAL A 106 -12.22 -8.02 -30.04
C VAL A 106 -12.48 -9.27 -30.86
N GLY A 107 -11.85 -9.36 -32.04
CA GLY A 107 -12.02 -10.49 -32.95
C GLY A 107 -13.45 -10.63 -33.48
N SER A 108 -13.89 -11.88 -33.70
CA SER A 108 -15.26 -12.24 -34.10
C SER A 108 -16.11 -12.71 -32.92
N THR A 109 -15.68 -12.45 -31.68
CA THR A 109 -16.34 -12.92 -30.46
C THR A 109 -17.27 -11.85 -29.88
N GLU A 110 -18.15 -12.26 -28.98
CA GLU A 110 -18.99 -11.39 -28.13
C GLU A 110 -18.19 -10.72 -27.00
N THR A 111 -16.86 -10.65 -27.11
CA THR A 111 -15.96 -10.08 -26.12
C THR A 111 -15.62 -8.63 -26.47
N PHE A 112 -15.75 -7.76 -25.49
CA PHE A 112 -15.43 -6.34 -25.56
C PHE A 112 -14.33 -6.00 -24.57
N ARG A 113 -13.40 -5.14 -24.97
CA ARG A 113 -12.30 -4.66 -24.12
C ARG A 113 -12.21 -3.14 -24.12
N GLY A 114 -11.91 -2.56 -22.98
CA GLY A 114 -11.56 -1.16 -22.83
C GLY A 114 -10.38 -1.00 -21.88
N THR A 115 -9.49 -0.05 -22.16
CA THR A 115 -8.42 0.33 -21.24
C THR A 115 -8.88 1.53 -20.42
N PHE A 116 -8.70 1.46 -19.10
CA PHE A 116 -9.08 2.50 -18.15
C PHE A 116 -7.85 2.91 -17.33
N ASP A 117 -7.61 4.21 -17.21
CA ASP A 117 -6.55 4.77 -16.36
C ASP A 117 -7.15 5.14 -15.00
N THR A 118 -6.64 4.56 -13.92
CA THR A 118 -7.10 4.82 -12.55
C THR A 118 -6.44 6.03 -11.91
N ALA A 119 -5.41 6.63 -12.51
CA ALA A 119 -4.71 7.79 -11.94
C ALA A 119 -5.65 8.98 -11.62
N PRO A 120 -6.64 9.33 -12.48
CA PRO A 120 -7.60 10.40 -12.17
C PRO A 120 -8.54 10.10 -10.98
N LEU A 121 -8.55 8.86 -10.49
CA LEU A 121 -9.35 8.42 -9.34
C LEU A 121 -8.51 8.37 -8.04
N ALA A 122 -7.43 9.15 -7.95
CA ALA A 122 -6.69 9.33 -6.71
C ALA A 122 -7.64 9.67 -5.53
N GLY A 123 -7.46 8.98 -4.40
CA GLY A 123 -8.33 9.11 -3.21
C GLY A 123 -9.64 8.33 -3.27
N PHE A 124 -9.97 7.64 -4.37
CA PHE A 124 -11.06 6.66 -4.38
C PHE A 124 -10.57 5.32 -3.84
N VAL A 125 -11.37 4.70 -2.99
CA VAL A 125 -11.03 3.41 -2.36
C VAL A 125 -11.75 2.24 -3.00
N GLY A 126 -13.08 2.32 -3.13
CA GLY A 126 -13.90 1.18 -3.56
C GLY A 126 -14.93 1.52 -4.63
N PRO A 127 -14.54 2.03 -5.81
CA PRO A 127 -15.48 2.40 -6.84
C PRO A 127 -16.17 1.17 -7.46
N THR A 128 -17.32 1.41 -8.10
CA THR A 128 -18.02 0.41 -8.90
C THR A 128 -17.66 0.57 -10.37
N ILE A 129 -17.25 -0.51 -11.02
CA ILE A 129 -17.17 -0.61 -12.48
C ILE A 129 -18.56 -0.95 -12.99
N ILE A 130 -19.07 -0.13 -13.89
CA ILE A 130 -20.38 -0.27 -14.49
C ILE A 130 -20.19 -0.48 -16.00
N VAL A 131 -20.53 -1.67 -16.51
CA VAL A 131 -20.54 -1.94 -17.95
C VAL A 131 -21.98 -1.81 -18.45
N ARG A 132 -22.17 -0.96 -19.46
CA ARG A 132 -23.46 -0.72 -20.11
C ARG A 132 -23.38 -1.09 -21.58
N ALA A 133 -24.41 -1.79 -22.06
CA ALA A 133 -24.57 -2.12 -23.47
C ALA A 133 -25.90 -1.57 -24.01
N SER A 134 -25.90 -1.18 -25.28
CA SER A 134 -27.10 -0.77 -26.02
C SER A 134 -27.12 -1.48 -27.37
N ASP A 135 -28.24 -2.10 -27.70
CA ASP A 135 -28.48 -2.73 -29.00
C ASP A 135 -28.93 -1.68 -30.05
N ASN A 136 -29.23 -2.14 -31.27
CA ASN A 136 -29.71 -1.27 -32.36
C ASN A 136 -31.19 -0.87 -32.20
N GLY A 137 -31.98 -1.60 -31.41
CA GLY A 137 -33.36 -1.27 -31.03
C GLY A 137 -33.46 -0.18 -29.96
N GLY A 138 -32.34 0.17 -29.31
CA GLY A 138 -32.26 1.16 -28.23
C GLY A 138 -32.57 0.59 -26.84
N LEU A 139 -32.67 -0.73 -26.71
CA LEU A 139 -32.72 -1.45 -25.46
C LEU A 139 -31.34 -1.45 -24.82
N THR A 140 -31.29 -1.23 -23.51
CA THR A 140 -30.02 -1.14 -22.77
C THR A 140 -30.03 -2.00 -21.53
N SER A 141 -28.87 -2.57 -21.20
CA SER A 141 -28.62 -3.28 -19.95
C SER A 141 -27.34 -2.76 -19.30
N GLU A 142 -27.21 -3.04 -18.00
CA GLU A 142 -26.09 -2.60 -17.19
C GLU A 142 -25.77 -3.64 -16.11
N VAL A 143 -24.48 -3.88 -15.89
CA VAL A 143 -23.97 -4.74 -14.81
C VAL A 143 -22.84 -4.01 -14.10
N GLY A 144 -22.85 -4.08 -12.77
CA GLY A 144 -21.85 -3.46 -11.91
C GLY A 144 -21.07 -4.46 -11.06
N ILE A 145 -19.77 -4.24 -10.88
CA ILE A 145 -18.95 -4.92 -9.88
C ILE A 145 -18.20 -3.89 -9.03
N GLN A 146 -18.01 -4.18 -7.75
CA GLN A 146 -17.16 -3.37 -6.88
C GLN A 146 -15.73 -3.89 -6.92
N VAL A 147 -14.77 -2.97 -6.99
CA VAL A 147 -13.34 -3.23 -6.97
C VAL A 147 -12.69 -2.33 -5.92
N VAL A 148 -11.43 -2.59 -5.59
CA VAL A 148 -10.62 -1.74 -4.72
C VAL A 148 -9.58 -1.04 -5.59
N LEU A 149 -9.35 0.25 -5.35
CA LEU A 149 -8.26 0.99 -5.97
C LEU A 149 -7.16 1.22 -4.96
N ASP A 150 -5.93 1.00 -5.41
CA ASP A 150 -4.72 1.28 -4.66
C ASP A 150 -3.67 1.86 -5.61
N ASN A 151 -3.62 3.19 -5.71
CA ASN A 151 -2.70 3.93 -6.55
C ASN A 151 -1.54 4.53 -5.72
N GLU A 152 -1.44 4.17 -4.45
CA GLU A 152 -0.43 4.70 -3.55
C GLU A 152 0.67 3.66 -3.38
N GLY A 153 1.93 4.04 -3.63
CA GLY A 153 3.06 3.17 -3.31
C GLY A 153 3.39 3.19 -1.82
N PRO A 154 4.15 2.19 -1.32
CA PRO A 154 4.51 2.10 0.08
C PRO A 154 5.34 3.31 0.52
N ILE A 155 5.13 3.78 1.75
CA ILE A 155 6.03 4.75 2.38
C ILE A 155 7.22 4.03 3.00
N SER A 156 8.40 4.64 2.94
CA SER A 156 9.60 4.05 3.53
C SER A 156 10.57 5.08 4.11
N SER A 157 11.38 4.65 5.07
CA SER A 157 12.45 5.45 5.67
C SER A 157 13.60 4.57 6.17
N LEU A 158 14.82 5.06 6.01
CA LEU A 158 16.04 4.50 6.61
C LEU A 158 16.38 5.16 7.95
N ASP A 159 15.67 6.23 8.31
CA ASP A 159 15.75 6.95 9.59
C ASP A 159 14.33 7.42 9.94
N PRO A 160 13.41 6.49 10.26
CA PRO A 160 12.05 6.83 10.67
C PRO A 160 12.06 7.51 12.04
N PRO A 161 11.01 8.29 12.38
CA PRO A 161 10.88 8.79 13.74
C PRO A 161 10.77 7.63 14.73
N GLN A 162 11.13 7.92 15.98
CA GLN A 162 10.91 6.99 17.07
C GLN A 162 9.42 6.69 17.26
N VAL A 163 9.12 5.49 17.73
CA VAL A 163 7.74 5.00 17.87
C VAL A 163 7.48 4.49 19.27
N ARG A 164 6.19 4.35 19.60
CA ARG A 164 5.71 3.60 20.76
C ARG A 164 4.69 2.58 20.31
N THR A 165 4.71 1.45 20.98
CA THR A 165 3.60 0.50 20.94
C THR A 165 2.58 0.78 22.02
N GLN A 166 1.32 0.40 21.79
CA GLN A 166 0.25 0.47 22.76
C GLN A 166 -0.40 -0.90 22.96
N ARG A 167 -0.76 -1.22 24.20
CA ARG A 167 -1.54 -2.41 24.56
C ARG A 167 -2.74 -2.03 25.42
N ILE A 168 -3.81 -2.80 25.34
CA ILE A 168 -5.01 -2.58 26.18
C ILE A 168 -4.79 -3.22 27.56
N ALA A 169 -4.71 -2.39 28.60
CA ALA A 169 -4.56 -2.85 29.99
C ALA A 169 -5.18 -1.85 30.97
N GLY A 170 -5.68 -2.36 32.12
CA GLY A 170 -6.22 -1.50 33.18
C GLY A 170 -7.45 -0.63 32.81
N GLY A 171 -8.09 -0.90 31.66
CA GLY A 171 -9.17 -0.06 31.14
C GLY A 171 -8.71 1.16 30.33
N GLY A 172 -7.43 1.22 29.95
CA GLY A 172 -6.85 2.23 29.07
C GLY A 172 -5.83 1.63 28.09
N PHE A 173 -5.10 2.51 27.40
CA PHE A 173 -3.98 2.14 26.53
C PHE A 173 -2.67 2.35 27.31
N GLU A 174 -2.02 1.26 27.69
CA GLU A 174 -0.64 1.32 28.20
C GLU A 174 0.31 1.53 27.01
N CYS A 175 1.18 2.53 27.10
CA CYS A 175 2.17 2.81 26.04
C CYS A 175 3.56 2.35 26.46
N SER A 176 4.32 1.81 25.51
CA SER A 176 5.70 1.44 25.74
C SER A 176 6.61 2.65 25.82
N ARG A 177 7.85 2.46 26.28
CA ARG A 177 8.92 3.42 26.11
C ARG A 177 9.17 3.64 24.63
N GLU A 178 9.48 4.87 24.26
CA GLU A 178 9.88 5.22 22.90
C GLU A 178 11.16 4.50 22.47
N PHE A 179 11.15 3.99 21.25
CA PHE A 179 12.29 3.28 20.66
C PHE A 179 12.42 3.61 19.17
N ASP A 180 13.63 3.47 18.66
CA ASP A 180 13.88 3.50 17.22
C ASP A 180 13.44 2.15 16.62
N PRO A 181 12.48 2.12 15.69
CA PRO A 181 12.01 0.88 15.09
C PRO A 181 13.07 0.15 14.25
N LEU A 182 14.17 0.83 13.87
CA LEU A 182 15.30 0.21 13.17
C LEU A 182 16.40 -0.30 14.09
N GLY A 183 16.36 0.03 15.39
CA GLY A 183 17.42 -0.31 16.35
C GLY A 183 18.56 0.71 16.35
N SER A 184 19.29 0.80 17.47
CA SER A 184 20.31 1.85 17.71
C SER A 184 21.61 1.70 16.93
N ASP A 185 21.74 0.61 16.18
CA ASP A 185 22.86 0.23 15.34
C ASP A 185 22.64 0.62 13.86
N ALA A 186 21.39 0.91 13.47
CA ALA A 186 21.05 1.52 12.19
C ALA A 186 21.47 3.01 12.21
N PRO A 187 22.08 3.53 11.13
CA PRO A 187 22.54 4.91 11.13
C PRO A 187 21.45 5.98 11.06
N ASP A 188 21.61 7.05 11.84
CA ASP A 188 20.82 8.28 11.72
C ASP A 188 21.29 9.15 10.54
N ASP A 189 20.42 10.04 10.05
CA ASP A 189 20.79 10.98 8.99
C ASP A 189 21.88 11.97 9.44
N GLY A 190 22.97 11.99 8.66
CA GLY A 190 24.18 12.74 8.94
C GLY A 190 25.20 12.00 9.77
N GLN A 191 24.95 10.76 10.20
CA GLN A 191 25.89 10.02 11.04
C GLN A 191 27.19 9.66 10.30
N VAL A 192 28.29 9.74 11.04
CA VAL A 192 29.58 9.19 10.60
C VAL A 192 29.61 7.71 10.91
N VAL A 193 29.77 6.88 9.88
CA VAL A 193 29.77 5.41 9.98
C VAL A 193 31.14 4.84 9.61
N ALA A 194 31.42 3.63 10.11
CA ALA A 194 32.63 2.90 9.79
C ALA A 194 32.48 2.17 8.44
N GLN A 195 33.46 1.34 8.07
CA GLN A 195 33.35 0.47 6.90
C GLN A 195 32.12 -0.48 6.96
N LEU A 196 31.82 -0.99 8.16
CA LEU A 196 30.71 -1.90 8.42
C LEU A 196 29.63 -1.15 9.23
N PHE A 197 28.40 -1.14 8.74
CA PHE A 197 27.25 -0.56 9.42
C PHE A 197 25.95 -1.25 8.98
N GLU A 198 24.90 -1.19 9.79
CA GLU A 198 23.66 -1.90 9.49
C GLU A 198 22.72 -1.03 8.67
N LEU A 199 22.13 -1.60 7.61
CA LEU A 199 21.10 -0.92 6.82
C LEU A 199 19.78 -1.63 7.03
N ARG A 200 18.86 -0.93 7.67
CA ARG A 200 17.49 -1.35 7.89
C ARG A 200 16.57 -0.25 7.42
N GLY A 201 15.38 -0.62 6.99
CA GLY A 201 14.37 0.30 6.49
C GLY A 201 13.02 -0.03 7.08
N ARG A 202 12.28 0.99 7.48
CA ARG A 202 10.86 0.85 7.79
C ARG A 202 10.09 1.05 6.49
N VAL A 203 9.19 0.14 6.19
CA VAL A 203 8.33 0.16 5.00
C VAL A 203 6.91 -0.09 5.47
N HIS A 204 6.00 0.80 5.10
CA HIS A 204 4.58 0.64 5.38
C HIS A 204 3.81 0.80 4.08
N ASP A 205 3.05 -0.22 3.72
CA ASP A 205 2.19 -0.13 2.54
C ASP A 205 0.97 0.74 2.84
N LEU A 206 0.81 1.79 2.04
CA LEU A 206 -0.31 2.72 2.15
C LEU A 206 -1.34 2.31 1.11
N SER A 207 -2.57 2.13 1.52
CA SER A 207 -3.66 2.08 0.54
C SER A 207 -4.13 3.50 0.21
N ASN A 208 -4.94 3.63 -0.84
CA ASN A 208 -5.68 4.86 -1.11
C ASN A 208 -6.44 5.31 0.16
N THR A 209 -6.25 6.56 0.56
CA THR A 209 -7.03 7.15 1.66
C THR A 209 -8.30 7.77 1.10
N GLY A 210 -9.47 7.30 1.53
CA GLY A 210 -10.76 7.92 1.19
C GLY A 210 -10.96 9.26 1.88
N THR A 211 -11.77 10.14 1.30
CA THR A 211 -12.14 11.45 1.88
C THR A 211 -13.07 11.38 3.11
N LEU A 212 -13.21 10.24 3.79
CA LEU A 212 -14.16 10.06 4.89
C LEU A 212 -13.50 9.71 6.24
N ASP A 213 -13.69 10.65 7.17
CA ASP A 213 -13.54 10.63 8.64
C ASP A 213 -12.20 10.13 9.22
N PRO A 214 -11.37 11.01 9.83
CA PRO A 214 -10.11 10.64 10.50
C PRO A 214 -10.26 9.68 11.70
N GLN A 215 -11.45 9.14 11.95
CA GLN A 215 -11.78 8.24 13.06
C GLN A 215 -12.11 6.80 12.61
N ASN A 216 -12.09 6.47 11.30
CA ASN A 216 -12.76 5.26 10.81
C ASN A 216 -11.94 3.96 10.83
N SER A 217 -12.52 2.97 11.51
CA SER A 217 -12.16 1.55 11.62
C SER A 217 -12.29 0.73 10.32
N LEU A 218 -12.27 1.38 9.16
CA LEU A 218 -12.43 0.71 7.88
C LEU A 218 -11.06 0.17 7.45
N VAL A 219 -10.93 -1.16 7.44
CA VAL A 219 -9.77 -1.82 6.84
C VAL A 219 -9.86 -1.61 5.33
N ILE A 220 -8.92 -0.82 4.81
CA ILE A 220 -8.77 -0.64 3.38
C ILE A 220 -7.75 -1.68 2.90
N PRO A 221 -8.11 -2.56 1.95
CA PRO A 221 -7.16 -3.53 1.42
C PRO A 221 -5.95 -2.84 0.81
N LYS A 222 -4.77 -3.33 1.19
CA LYS A 222 -3.48 -2.88 0.68
C LYS A 222 -2.94 -3.91 -0.31
N ALA A 223 -2.15 -3.47 -1.28
CA ALA A 223 -1.48 -4.36 -2.23
C ALA A 223 -0.48 -5.32 -1.54
N GLY A 224 0.15 -4.87 -0.46
CA GLY A 224 1.31 -5.46 0.19
C GLY A 224 2.62 -5.11 -0.52
N THR A 225 3.70 -5.00 0.26
CA THR A 225 5.06 -4.77 -0.27
C THR A 225 5.56 -5.97 -1.07
N LYS A 226 6.08 -5.72 -2.28
CA LYS A 226 6.68 -6.74 -3.16
C LYS A 226 8.20 -6.75 -3.09
N THR A 227 8.83 -5.58 -3.19
CA THR A 227 10.30 -5.44 -3.12
C THR A 227 10.69 -4.20 -2.36
N ALA A 228 11.77 -4.31 -1.57
CA ALA A 228 12.47 -3.17 -0.98
C ALA A 228 13.95 -3.28 -1.34
N GLN A 229 14.49 -2.26 -2.00
CA GLN A 229 15.88 -2.24 -2.45
C GLN A 229 16.56 -1.00 -1.89
N VAL A 230 17.75 -1.16 -1.30
CA VAL A 230 18.56 -0.03 -0.88
C VAL A 230 19.55 0.33 -1.98
N TYR A 231 19.65 1.64 -2.26
CA TYR A 231 20.61 2.23 -3.20
C TYR A 231 21.61 3.04 -2.40
N VAL A 232 22.90 2.74 -2.53
CA VAL A 232 24.01 3.49 -1.91
C VAL A 232 24.82 4.16 -3.02
N PHE A 233 24.87 5.50 -3.02
CA PHE A 233 25.48 6.29 -4.06
C PHE A 233 26.44 7.34 -3.47
N ASP A 234 27.73 7.22 -3.79
CA ASP A 234 28.81 8.04 -3.19
C ASP A 234 29.19 9.29 -3.99
N ASP A 235 28.54 9.54 -5.14
CA ASP A 235 28.61 10.85 -5.81
C ASP A 235 27.54 11.79 -5.25
N ALA A 236 27.83 12.33 -4.07
CA ALA A 236 26.98 13.29 -3.36
C ALA A 236 26.78 14.64 -4.09
N THR A 237 27.34 14.82 -5.29
CA THR A 237 27.12 16.01 -6.12
C THR A 237 25.87 15.90 -7.01
N LYS A 238 25.28 14.70 -7.09
CA LYS A 238 24.08 14.41 -7.89
C LYS A 238 22.95 13.93 -6.99
N PRO A 239 21.68 14.19 -7.37
CA PRO A 239 20.55 13.66 -6.64
C PRO A 239 20.48 12.13 -6.80
N LEU A 240 20.14 11.43 -5.71
CA LEU A 240 19.84 10.01 -5.71
C LEU A 240 18.36 9.75 -6.00
N VAL A 241 17.47 10.54 -5.39
CA VAL A 241 16.02 10.47 -5.62
C VAL A 241 15.55 11.69 -6.36
N VAL A 242 14.53 11.53 -7.20
CA VAL A 242 14.01 12.59 -8.05
C VAL A 242 12.48 12.58 -8.06
N ASP A 243 11.90 13.73 -8.37
CA ASP A 243 10.53 13.90 -8.84
C ASP A 243 10.48 13.70 -10.37
N THR A 244 9.74 12.70 -10.85
CA THR A 244 9.65 12.38 -12.28
C THR A 244 8.43 12.96 -13.00
N ASP A 245 7.39 13.36 -12.29
CA ASP A 245 6.11 13.80 -12.87
C ASP A 245 5.80 15.30 -12.65
N GLY A 246 6.59 15.98 -11.81
CA GLY A 246 6.54 17.40 -11.53
C GLY A 246 5.54 17.80 -10.44
N ASP A 247 5.07 16.85 -9.62
CA ASP A 247 4.16 17.13 -8.51
C ASP A 247 4.86 17.70 -7.25
N GLY A 248 6.20 17.69 -7.24
CA GLY A 248 7.05 18.17 -6.16
C GLY A 248 7.42 17.10 -5.11
N GLU A 249 6.90 15.88 -5.22
CA GLU A 249 7.26 14.73 -4.41
C GLU A 249 8.37 13.90 -5.05
N CYS A 250 9.30 13.36 -4.26
CA CYS A 250 10.27 12.40 -4.79
C CYS A 250 9.59 11.03 -4.95
N ASP A 251 9.60 10.48 -6.17
CA ASP A 251 8.85 9.27 -6.53
C ASP A 251 9.72 8.15 -7.11
N GLU A 252 10.94 8.45 -7.58
CA GLU A 252 11.81 7.46 -8.22
C GLU A 252 13.31 7.69 -7.95
N ILE A 253 14.12 6.66 -8.16
CA ILE A 253 15.58 6.76 -8.21
C ILE A 253 15.98 7.52 -9.48
N ASN A 254 16.99 8.39 -9.36
CA ASN A 254 17.54 9.15 -10.48
C ASN A 254 17.85 8.22 -11.68
N PRO A 255 17.20 8.41 -12.84
CA PRO A 255 17.34 7.51 -13.99
C PRO A 255 18.73 7.53 -14.65
N ASP A 256 19.57 8.52 -14.33
CA ASP A 256 20.97 8.57 -14.78
C ASP A 256 21.90 7.65 -13.96
N ILE A 257 21.40 7.14 -12.82
CA ILE A 257 22.11 6.19 -11.95
C ILE A 257 21.88 4.77 -12.46
N VAL A 258 22.97 4.03 -12.64
CA VAL A 258 22.97 2.64 -13.07
C VAL A 258 23.06 1.72 -11.84
N PRO A 259 22.07 0.84 -11.59
CA PRO A 259 22.17 -0.17 -10.55
C PRO A 259 23.37 -1.11 -10.78
N ALA A 260 24.21 -1.28 -9.77
CA ALA A 260 25.33 -2.23 -9.76
C ALA A 260 25.40 -2.96 -8.43
N THR A 261 25.93 -4.18 -8.41
CA THR A 261 26.26 -4.85 -7.14
C THR A 261 27.50 -4.23 -6.51
N VAL A 262 28.54 -3.99 -7.33
CA VAL A 262 29.78 -3.31 -6.94
C VAL A 262 30.02 -2.16 -7.94
N PRO A 263 29.70 -0.91 -7.60
CA PRO A 263 29.98 0.26 -8.43
C PRO A 263 31.44 0.34 -8.88
N MET A 264 31.65 0.54 -10.17
CA MET A 264 32.95 0.77 -10.81
C MET A 264 32.99 2.09 -11.60
N ALA A 265 31.84 2.72 -11.83
CA ALA A 265 31.70 4.03 -12.47
C ALA A 265 31.04 5.05 -11.54
N ALA A 266 31.31 6.34 -11.78
CA ALA A 266 30.80 7.45 -10.95
C ALA A 266 29.28 7.70 -11.07
N ASN A 267 28.58 6.98 -11.95
CA ASN A 267 27.13 7.02 -12.07
C ASN A 267 26.50 5.66 -11.72
N GLU A 268 27.23 4.78 -11.06
CA GLU A 268 26.71 3.51 -10.54
C GLU A 268 26.41 3.64 -9.05
N ALA A 269 25.33 3.01 -8.60
CA ALA A 269 25.01 2.89 -7.18
C ALA A 269 25.01 1.43 -6.77
N ALA A 270 25.49 1.13 -5.57
CA ALA A 270 25.40 -0.21 -5.02
C ALA A 270 23.94 -0.49 -4.66
N VAL A 271 23.38 -1.57 -5.21
CA VAL A 271 21.99 -1.96 -4.98
C VAL A 271 21.95 -3.29 -4.25
N VAL A 272 21.21 -3.32 -3.15
CA VAL A 272 21.00 -4.53 -2.36
C VAL A 272 19.52 -4.72 -2.07
N ASP A 273 19.04 -5.95 -2.27
CA ASP A 273 17.68 -6.33 -1.91
C ASP A 273 17.60 -6.51 -0.39
N LEU A 274 16.61 -5.85 0.22
CA LEU A 274 16.24 -6.09 1.61
C LEU A 274 15.15 -7.16 1.67
N VAL A 275 15.13 -7.89 2.77
CA VAL A 275 14.07 -8.86 3.07
C VAL A 275 13.31 -8.40 4.30
N ALA A 276 12.02 -8.71 4.32
CA ALA A 276 11.19 -8.48 5.49
C ALA A 276 11.73 -9.27 6.69
N ILE A 277 11.71 -8.64 7.85
CA ILE A 277 12.07 -9.24 9.13
C ILE A 277 10.76 -9.61 9.82
N ASP A 278 10.62 -10.89 10.21
CA ASP A 278 9.41 -11.37 10.85
C ASP A 278 9.14 -10.60 12.16
N PRO A 279 7.89 -10.21 12.43
CA PRO A 279 7.52 -9.56 13.68
C PRO A 279 7.86 -10.42 14.89
N ALA A 280 8.50 -9.83 15.90
CA ALA A 280 9.02 -10.54 17.06
C ALA A 280 9.22 -9.60 18.24
N GLY A 281 9.40 -10.19 19.43
CA GLY A 281 9.65 -9.44 20.66
C GLY A 281 8.41 -8.75 21.23
N SER A 282 8.62 -7.73 22.05
CA SER A 282 7.55 -6.95 22.71
C SER A 282 8.04 -5.57 23.13
N GLY A 283 7.14 -4.60 23.20
CA GLY A 283 7.44 -3.30 23.80
C GLY A 283 7.76 -3.40 25.29
N PHE A 284 8.51 -2.43 25.82
CA PHE A 284 8.72 -2.26 27.26
C PHE A 284 7.74 -1.22 27.79
N PHE A 285 6.83 -1.58 28.71
CA PHE A 285 5.78 -0.70 29.23
C PHE A 285 6.04 -0.27 30.68
N PRO A 286 7.04 0.60 30.96
CA PRO A 286 7.38 1.01 32.31
C PRO A 286 6.36 1.97 32.92
N SER A 287 6.47 2.14 34.23
CA SER A 287 5.81 3.25 34.93
C SER A 287 6.56 4.57 34.64
N GLU A 288 6.14 5.29 33.61
CA GLU A 288 6.69 6.60 33.25
C GLU A 288 5.61 7.65 32.91
N THR A 289 6.00 8.92 32.92
CA THR A 289 5.13 10.03 32.49
C THR A 289 5.40 10.32 31.02
N PHE A 290 4.36 10.29 30.19
CA PHE A 290 4.49 10.56 28.76
C PHE A 290 4.41 12.06 28.46
N GLY A 291 5.26 12.53 27.57
CA GLY A 291 5.16 13.86 26.95
C GLY A 291 4.58 13.77 25.52
N GLY A 292 4.45 14.92 24.86
CA GLY A 292 4.05 14.99 23.43
C GLY A 292 2.54 15.04 23.18
N PHE A 293 2.15 15.08 21.91
CA PHE A 293 0.75 15.21 21.47
C PHE A 293 -0.14 14.04 21.91
N ASN A 294 0.46 12.86 22.11
CA ASN A 294 -0.24 11.63 22.46
C ASN A 294 -0.24 11.33 23.97
N SER A 295 0.29 12.23 24.82
CA SER A 295 0.36 11.98 26.27
C SER A 295 -1.01 11.78 26.93
N GLY A 296 -2.08 12.33 26.33
CA GLY A 296 -3.46 12.16 26.82
C GLY A 296 -4.07 10.79 26.50
N SER A 297 -3.54 10.08 25.51
CA SER A 297 -4.01 8.77 25.07
C SER A 297 -3.28 7.61 25.77
N CYS A 298 -2.14 7.89 26.41
CA CYS A 298 -1.28 6.90 27.04
C CYS A 298 -1.41 6.87 28.56
N THR A 299 -1.55 5.67 29.12
CA THR A 299 -1.41 5.39 30.56
C THR A 299 -0.10 4.67 30.84
N SER A 300 0.47 4.92 32.03
CA SER A 300 1.74 4.30 32.44
C SER A 300 1.58 2.79 32.53
N GLY A 301 2.57 2.05 32.04
CA GLY A 301 2.59 0.60 32.18
C GLY A 301 3.07 0.14 33.56
N THR A 302 3.17 -1.19 33.70
CA THR A 302 3.54 -1.86 34.96
C THR A 302 4.80 -2.72 34.86
N ASP A 303 5.46 -2.73 33.71
CA ASP A 303 6.65 -3.53 33.48
C ASP A 303 7.79 -2.99 34.36
N THR A 304 8.50 -3.90 35.02
CA THR A 304 9.62 -3.56 35.92
C THR A 304 10.98 -3.79 35.29
N GLU A 305 11.02 -4.58 34.21
CA GLU A 305 12.23 -4.94 33.48
C GLU A 305 11.96 -4.87 31.97
N SER A 306 12.98 -4.48 31.21
CA SER A 306 12.92 -4.47 29.74
C SER A 306 12.84 -5.91 29.22
N PRO A 307 12.08 -6.17 28.13
CA PRO A 307 12.14 -7.46 27.44
C PRO A 307 13.55 -7.76 26.93
N ASP A 308 13.82 -9.05 26.70
CA ASP A 308 15.04 -9.48 26.05
C ASP A 308 15.12 -8.91 24.62
N PRO A 309 16.32 -8.58 24.12
CA PRO A 309 16.49 -8.21 22.72
C PRO A 309 16.01 -9.31 21.77
N VAL A 310 15.48 -8.91 20.61
CA VAL A 310 15.02 -9.84 19.57
C VAL A 310 16.17 -10.68 19.04
N CYS A 311 17.34 -10.05 18.89
CA CYS A 311 18.56 -10.67 18.37
C CYS A 311 19.72 -10.52 19.35
N PHE A 312 20.60 -11.52 19.36
CA PHE A 312 21.77 -11.50 20.24
C PHE A 312 22.73 -10.38 19.84
N GLY A 313 23.03 -9.47 20.76
CA GLY A 313 23.95 -8.35 20.52
C GLY A 313 23.26 -7.07 20.07
N GLU A 314 21.97 -7.13 19.77
CA GLU A 314 21.14 -5.98 19.41
C GLU A 314 20.52 -5.32 20.65
N SER A 315 20.10 -4.06 20.50
CA SER A 315 19.31 -3.35 21.52
C SER A 315 17.80 -3.42 21.30
N ALA A 316 17.37 -3.76 20.08
CA ALA A 316 15.97 -3.78 19.71
C ALA A 316 15.24 -4.93 20.43
N THR A 317 14.15 -4.59 21.12
CA THR A 317 13.31 -5.57 21.85
C THR A 317 12.04 -5.93 21.12
N ILE A 318 11.75 -5.26 19.99
CA ILE A 318 10.55 -5.49 19.17
C ILE A 318 10.84 -5.21 17.70
N VAL A 319 10.29 -6.05 16.83
CA VAL A 319 10.16 -5.83 15.39
C VAL A 319 8.68 -5.60 15.11
N ILE A 320 8.35 -4.38 14.69
CA ILE A 320 6.96 -3.92 14.51
C ILE A 320 6.31 -4.51 13.24
N GLN A 321 4.98 -4.52 13.25
CA GLN A 321 4.12 -4.96 12.16
C GLN A 321 2.97 -3.98 11.99
N ASP A 322 2.32 -4.03 10.83
CA ASP A 322 1.09 -3.28 10.60
C ASP A 322 -0.14 -3.97 11.22
N LEU A 323 -1.31 -3.35 11.08
CA LEU A 323 -2.57 -3.87 11.64
C LEU A 323 -3.01 -5.22 11.03
N ASP A 324 -2.55 -5.55 9.82
CA ASP A 324 -2.83 -6.82 9.14
C ASP A 324 -1.78 -7.89 9.47
N GLY A 325 -0.79 -7.55 10.31
CA GLY A 325 0.34 -8.40 10.69
C GLY A 325 1.44 -8.46 9.64
N ALA A 326 1.44 -7.56 8.66
CA ALA A 326 2.50 -7.47 7.69
C ALA A 326 3.77 -6.87 8.33
N PRO A 327 4.96 -7.41 8.04
CA PRO A 327 6.21 -6.89 8.59
C PRO A 327 6.48 -5.48 8.08
N GLU A 328 6.87 -4.57 8.98
CA GLU A 328 7.24 -3.19 8.61
C GLU A 328 8.75 -2.97 8.55
N ILE A 329 9.57 -3.88 9.09
CA ILE A 329 11.02 -3.72 9.09
C ILE A 329 11.65 -4.62 8.03
N PHE A 330 12.52 -4.03 7.24
CA PHE A 330 13.27 -4.68 6.17
C PHE A 330 14.76 -4.49 6.42
N GLY A 331 15.54 -5.55 6.26
CA GLY A 331 16.99 -5.53 6.49
C GLY A 331 17.73 -6.38 5.48
N LEU A 332 19.06 -6.30 5.48
CA LEU A 332 19.89 -7.21 4.69
C LEU A 332 19.63 -8.67 5.11
N PRO A 333 19.59 -9.65 4.19
CA PRO A 333 19.27 -11.02 4.55
C PRO A 333 20.18 -11.59 5.65
N ALA A 334 19.55 -12.08 6.73
CA ALA A 334 20.26 -12.72 7.82
C ALA A 334 20.99 -13.98 7.34
N VAL A 335 22.25 -14.13 7.76
CA VAL A 335 23.08 -15.32 7.46
C VAL A 335 23.12 -16.32 8.63
N SER A 336 22.63 -15.91 9.81
CA SER A 336 22.55 -16.73 11.03
C SER A 336 21.62 -16.08 12.05
N ASP A 337 21.22 -16.84 13.07
CA ASP A 337 20.39 -16.36 14.19
C ASP A 337 21.04 -15.22 14.99
N PHE A 338 22.37 -15.06 14.93
CA PHE A 338 23.06 -13.94 15.59
C PHE A 338 22.77 -12.59 14.93
N ASN A 339 22.44 -12.60 13.64
CA ASN A 339 22.21 -11.41 12.84
C ASN A 339 20.76 -11.44 12.30
N CYS A 340 19.81 -11.82 13.15
CA CYS A 340 18.42 -12.02 12.72
C CYS A 340 17.71 -10.74 12.30
N MET A 341 18.24 -9.56 12.65
CA MET A 341 17.78 -8.27 12.15
C MET A 341 18.51 -7.79 10.87
N GLY A 342 19.43 -8.61 10.37
CA GLY A 342 20.17 -8.39 9.14
C GLY A 342 21.68 -8.33 9.34
N PHE A 343 22.41 -8.36 8.23
CA PHE A 343 23.88 -8.28 8.24
C PHE A 343 24.36 -6.85 7.99
N ALA A 344 25.57 -6.52 8.43
CA ALA A 344 26.17 -5.22 8.13
C ALA A 344 26.49 -5.07 6.63
N PHE A 345 26.23 -3.88 6.10
CA PHE A 345 26.71 -3.43 4.80
C PHE A 345 28.22 -3.16 4.87
N ASP A 346 28.99 -3.66 3.90
CA ASP A 346 30.44 -3.44 3.81
C ASP A 346 30.76 -2.46 2.68
N ALA A 347 30.89 -1.17 3.03
CA ALA A 347 31.13 -0.09 2.08
C ALA A 347 32.37 -0.35 1.22
N ARG A 348 33.45 -0.86 1.82
CA ARG A 348 34.70 -1.10 1.10
C ARG A 348 34.60 -2.30 0.16
N ALA A 349 33.91 -3.37 0.57
CA ALA A 349 33.67 -4.52 -0.32
C ALA A 349 32.79 -4.14 -1.51
N GLN A 350 31.89 -3.18 -1.33
CA GLN A 350 31.06 -2.62 -2.41
C GLN A 350 31.72 -1.45 -3.15
N ASN A 351 33.02 -1.18 -2.94
CA ASN A 351 33.75 -0.10 -3.61
C ASN A 351 33.10 1.30 -3.42
N ILE A 352 32.49 1.54 -2.26
CA ILE A 352 31.98 2.84 -1.85
C ILE A 352 33.13 3.65 -1.25
N SER A 353 33.30 4.88 -1.70
CA SER A 353 34.36 5.79 -1.27
C SER A 353 34.14 6.32 0.15
N ASP A 354 35.22 6.70 0.84
CA ASP A 354 35.12 7.51 2.07
C ASP A 354 34.52 8.90 1.74
N GLY A 355 33.79 9.47 2.69
CA GLY A 355 33.04 10.72 2.54
C GLY A 355 31.53 10.51 2.53
N PHE A 356 30.79 11.50 2.05
CA PHE A 356 29.33 11.44 2.04
C PHE A 356 28.79 10.49 0.95
N ALA A 357 27.85 9.64 1.34
CA ALA A 357 27.01 8.88 0.44
C ALA A 357 25.53 9.21 0.68
N CYS A 358 24.76 9.27 -0.41
CA CYS A 358 23.31 9.28 -0.37
C CYS A 358 22.82 7.84 -0.35
N VAL A 359 21.90 7.51 0.55
CA VAL A 359 21.27 6.19 0.65
C VAL A 359 19.76 6.36 0.60
N ALA A 360 19.06 5.58 -0.23
CA ALA A 360 17.60 5.61 -0.30
C ALA A 360 17.04 4.22 -0.53
N LEU A 361 15.82 4.00 -0.04
CA LEU A 361 15.04 2.83 -0.40
C LEU A 361 14.23 3.13 -1.65
N ARG A 362 14.17 2.14 -2.55
CA ARG A 362 13.18 2.04 -3.60
C ARG A 362 12.26 0.89 -3.25
N VAL A 363 10.99 1.19 -3.02
CA VAL A 363 10.00 0.19 -2.63
C VAL A 363 8.95 0.06 -3.72
N THR A 364 8.51 -1.16 -3.97
CA THR A 364 7.43 -1.47 -4.91
C THR A 364 6.43 -2.39 -4.24
N ASP A 365 5.15 -2.12 -4.40
CA ASP A 365 4.07 -3.01 -3.92
C ASP A 365 3.74 -4.13 -4.93
N ASN A 366 2.75 -4.98 -4.61
CA ASN A 366 2.33 -6.06 -5.49
C ASN A 366 1.59 -5.60 -6.75
N LEU A 367 1.14 -4.34 -6.79
CA LEU A 367 0.50 -3.72 -7.96
C LEU A 367 1.50 -2.96 -8.85
N GLY A 368 2.74 -2.81 -8.40
CA GLY A 368 3.79 -2.11 -9.13
C GLY A 368 3.85 -0.61 -8.86
N ASN A 369 3.10 -0.09 -7.88
CA ASN A 369 3.30 1.28 -7.41
C ASN A 369 4.68 1.39 -6.77
N VAL A 370 5.42 2.43 -7.15
CA VAL A 370 6.79 2.66 -6.69
C VAL A 370 6.83 3.92 -5.85
N ARG A 371 7.63 3.89 -4.79
CA ARG A 371 8.06 5.10 -4.07
C ARG A 371 9.49 4.96 -3.59
N VAL A 372 10.08 6.10 -3.23
CA VAL A 372 11.40 6.19 -2.63
C VAL A 372 11.35 6.82 -1.24
N SER A 373 12.28 6.42 -0.37
CA SER A 373 12.42 7.02 0.95
C SER A 373 13.01 8.43 0.89
N GLU A 374 12.94 9.15 2.01
CA GLU A 374 13.89 10.24 2.23
C GLU A 374 15.33 9.71 2.14
N PRO A 375 16.25 10.42 1.46
CA PRO A 375 17.64 10.02 1.45
C PRO A 375 18.28 10.15 2.83
N LEU A 376 18.83 9.04 3.32
CA LEU A 376 19.75 8.99 4.43
C LEU A 376 21.14 9.44 3.95
N ARG A 377 21.71 10.46 4.59
CA ARG A 377 23.03 11.03 4.26
C ARG A 377 24.04 10.58 5.29
N ILE A 378 24.72 9.47 5.02
CA ILE A 378 25.80 8.98 5.88
C ILE A 378 27.14 9.52 5.41
N CYS A 379 28.07 9.69 6.36
CA CYS A 379 29.47 9.96 6.04
C CYS A 379 30.33 8.76 6.41
N ILE A 380 30.92 8.10 5.43
CA ILE A 380 31.71 6.88 5.60
C ILE A 380 33.16 7.28 5.91
N ASP A 381 33.70 6.81 7.03
CA ASP A 381 35.09 7.00 7.43
C ASP A 381 35.75 5.64 7.65
N SER A 382 36.05 4.91 6.56
CA SER A 382 36.64 3.57 6.64
C SER A 382 38.07 3.58 7.18
N ASN A 383 38.77 4.71 7.02
CA ASN A 383 40.16 4.88 7.42
C ASN A 383 40.34 5.48 8.82
N LEU A 384 39.24 5.90 9.47
CA LEU A 384 39.18 6.48 10.82
C LEU A 384 40.00 7.78 10.96
N SER A 385 40.18 8.54 9.89
CA SER A 385 40.94 9.80 9.93
C SER A 385 40.07 10.98 10.37
N GLY A 386 38.74 10.86 10.26
CA GLY A 386 37.77 11.94 10.46
C GLY A 386 37.83 13.08 9.44
N GLY A 387 38.78 13.05 8.50
CA GLY A 387 39.02 14.13 7.54
C GLY A 387 37.89 14.28 6.53
N ASP A 388 37.31 13.16 6.12
CA ASP A 388 36.28 13.10 5.07
C ASP A 388 34.89 13.54 5.59
N CYS A 389 34.72 13.63 6.92
CA CYS A 389 33.46 13.91 7.60
C CYS A 389 33.47 15.22 8.42
N ASN A 390 34.15 16.24 7.90
CA ASN A 390 34.27 17.56 8.54
C ASN A 390 34.85 17.52 9.97
N GLY A 391 35.70 16.53 10.27
CA GLY A 391 36.28 16.32 11.60
C GLY A 391 35.32 15.72 12.63
N THR A 392 34.13 15.28 12.21
CA THR A 392 33.16 14.60 13.07
C THR A 392 33.65 13.19 13.36
N ALA A 393 33.65 12.79 14.63
CA ALA A 393 34.07 11.44 15.04
C ALA A 393 33.02 10.39 14.66
N LEU A 394 33.46 9.13 14.54
CA LEU A 394 32.60 7.96 14.33
C LEU A 394 31.43 7.93 15.32
N GLY A 395 30.23 7.67 14.81
CA GLY A 395 28.96 7.69 15.54
C GLY A 395 28.39 9.10 15.78
N GLY A 396 29.16 10.16 15.52
CA GLY A 396 28.69 11.54 15.62
C GLY A 396 27.86 11.96 14.41
N ILE A 397 27.00 12.96 14.62
CA ILE A 397 26.12 13.49 13.57
C ILE A 397 26.74 14.77 12.97
N VAL A 398 27.00 14.77 11.66
CA VAL A 398 27.45 15.96 10.93
C VAL A 398 26.30 16.99 10.88
N ALA A 399 26.63 18.26 11.08
CA ALA A 399 25.64 19.34 11.08
C ALA A 399 24.84 19.40 9.77
N ALA A 400 23.51 19.61 9.87
CA ALA A 400 22.59 19.58 8.73
C ALA A 400 23.02 20.45 7.53
N GLY A 401 23.54 21.65 7.77
CA GLY A 401 24.00 22.55 6.70
C GLY A 401 25.28 22.11 5.98
N SER A 402 25.95 21.05 6.45
CA SER A 402 27.13 20.46 5.81
C SER A 402 26.83 19.14 5.10
N ARG A 403 25.58 18.66 5.15
CA ARG A 403 25.15 17.43 4.48
C ARG A 403 24.81 17.74 3.01
N PRO A 404 25.09 16.83 2.06
CA PRO A 404 24.74 17.04 0.66
C PRO A 404 23.23 17.06 0.44
N ASN A 405 22.81 17.67 -0.68
CA ASN A 405 21.44 17.50 -1.17
C ASN A 405 21.38 16.28 -2.08
N CYS A 406 20.60 15.28 -1.68
CA CYS A 406 20.43 14.03 -2.42
C CYS A 406 19.11 13.99 -3.22
N THR A 407 18.37 15.10 -3.32
CA THR A 407 17.08 15.17 -4.03
C THR A 407 17.13 16.07 -5.27
N GLY A 408 16.35 15.73 -6.29
CA GLY A 408 16.32 16.40 -7.58
C GLY A 408 14.95 16.36 -8.28
N THR A 409 14.89 16.85 -9.52
CA THR A 409 13.67 16.81 -10.36
C THR A 409 14.06 16.50 -11.79
N VAL A 410 13.28 15.66 -12.47
CA VAL A 410 13.42 15.39 -13.90
C VAL A 410 12.57 16.40 -14.69
N THR A 411 13.20 17.18 -15.57
CA THR A 411 12.49 18.13 -16.44
C THR A 411 12.90 17.89 -17.88
N GLY A 412 11.95 17.49 -18.73
CA GLY A 412 12.22 17.18 -20.14
C GLY A 412 13.22 16.04 -20.33
N GLY A 413 13.22 15.06 -19.41
CA GLY A 413 14.15 13.93 -19.41
C GLY A 413 15.57 14.26 -18.92
N THR A 414 15.80 15.46 -18.39
CA THR A 414 17.08 15.84 -17.77
C THR A 414 16.92 15.97 -16.27
N VAL A 415 17.82 15.38 -15.50
CA VAL A 415 17.83 15.48 -14.04
C VAL A 415 18.45 16.82 -13.61
N THR A 416 17.77 17.51 -12.70
CA THR A 416 18.21 18.79 -12.13
C THR A 416 18.36 18.68 -10.62
N THR A 417 19.10 19.60 -10.01
CA THR A 417 19.29 19.68 -8.55
C THR A 417 18.16 20.45 -7.85
N THR A 418 17.03 20.68 -8.53
CA THR A 418 15.84 21.26 -7.90
C THR A 418 15.30 20.23 -6.91
N ALA A 419 15.27 20.55 -5.63
CA ALA A 419 14.91 19.59 -4.60
C ALA A 419 13.41 19.23 -4.68
N CYS A 420 13.12 17.93 -4.81
CA CYS A 420 11.81 17.37 -4.49
C CYS A 420 11.67 17.10 -2.99
N THR A 421 10.44 16.89 -2.53
CA THR A 421 10.11 16.58 -1.13
C THR A 421 9.78 15.09 -1.01
N PRO A 422 10.61 14.28 -0.34
CA PRO A 422 10.26 12.88 -0.12
C PRO A 422 9.10 12.78 0.87
N ARG A 423 8.25 11.76 0.69
CA ARG A 423 7.26 11.40 1.71
C ARG A 423 7.96 10.86 2.95
N ARG A 424 7.40 11.16 4.12
CA ARG A 424 7.96 10.79 5.42
C ARG A 424 6.88 10.22 6.32
N PHE A 425 7.27 9.29 7.18
CA PHE A 425 6.44 8.95 8.33
C PHE A 425 6.15 10.23 9.13
N PHE A 426 4.91 10.38 9.59
CA PHE A 426 4.52 11.59 10.30
C PHE A 426 5.28 11.69 11.62
N SER A 427 6.06 12.76 11.77
CA SER A 427 6.63 13.24 13.03
C SER A 427 6.23 14.70 13.15
N GLY A 428 5.07 14.98 13.74
CA GLY A 428 4.71 16.36 14.06
C GLY A 428 5.61 16.83 15.19
N VAL A 429 6.62 17.65 14.93
CA VAL A 429 7.42 18.28 16.00
C VAL A 429 8.24 17.36 16.93
N ALA A 430 9.20 17.97 17.65
CA ALA A 430 10.06 17.27 18.60
C ALA A 430 9.23 16.64 19.74
N ASN A 431 9.49 15.37 20.04
CA ASN A 431 8.76 14.49 20.96
C ASN A 431 7.40 13.95 20.46
N GLU A 432 7.15 13.93 19.15
CA GLU A 432 6.11 13.05 18.60
C GLU A 432 6.67 11.69 18.24
N PHE A 433 5.98 10.68 18.75
CA PHE A 433 6.13 9.29 18.40
C PHE A 433 4.86 8.81 17.72
N GLU A 434 5.02 7.88 16.79
CA GLU A 434 3.89 7.13 16.23
C GLU A 434 3.38 6.12 17.25
N LEU A 435 2.06 6.00 17.38
CA LEU A 435 1.41 4.97 18.19
C LEU A 435 1.05 3.78 17.31
N ILE A 436 1.67 2.64 17.59
CA ILE A 436 1.44 1.38 16.89
C ILE A 436 0.67 0.44 17.82
N SER A 437 -0.45 -0.13 17.36
CA SER A 437 -1.18 -1.12 18.16
C SER A 437 -0.43 -2.45 18.18
N GLU A 438 -0.19 -3.01 19.37
CA GLU A 438 0.18 -4.42 19.55
C GLU A 438 -1.03 -5.36 19.44
#